data_AF-A0A7W5H3N3-F1
#
_entry.id   AF-A0A7W5H3N3-F1
#
_cell.length_a   1.000
_cell.length_b   1.000
_cell.length_c   1.000
_cell.angle_alpha   90.00
_cell.angle_beta   90.00
_cell.angle_gamma   90.00
#
_symmetry.space_group_name_H-M   'P 1'
#
loop_
_entity.id
_entity.type
_entity.pdbx_description
1 polymer ?
#
loop_
_entity_poly.entity_id
_entity_poly.type
_entity_poly.pdbx_seq_one_letter_code
_entity_poly.pdbx_strand_id
1 'polypeptide(L)'
;MSEPNPENEWTRQLDEATGTNQLLPILQDLASQEDVRGIARRCLELLAHKESEIRVWAAEALESAARPDAVETEELTQWLAGLLDQQAAVTKKPFVWPGAEKPAEPAKKPEDDLAISLLADQLYWTATMLGRIGPDAASAVSVLARLEKLSEDVNAKPFHDAAARAKVMRTRCTA
;
A
#
# COMPACT_ATOMS: atom_id res chain seq x y z
N MET A 1 6.91 -8.76 -36.33
CA MET A 1 7.27 -9.23 -34.98
C MET A 1 7.07 -8.03 -34.08
N SER A 2 6.07 -8.04 -33.21
CA SER A 2 5.86 -6.92 -32.29
C SER A 2 6.96 -6.95 -31.24
N GLU A 3 7.65 -5.83 -31.06
CA GLU A 3 8.58 -5.65 -29.94
C GLU A 3 7.80 -5.84 -28.62
N PRO A 4 8.38 -6.51 -27.61
CA PRO A 4 7.72 -6.64 -26.32
C PRO A 4 7.53 -5.25 -25.71
N ASN A 5 6.30 -4.93 -25.30
CA ASN A 5 6.02 -3.70 -24.56
C ASN A 5 6.82 -3.74 -23.25
N PRO A 6 7.74 -2.78 -22.99
CA PRO A 6 8.57 -2.79 -21.78
C PRO A 6 7.75 -2.80 -20.47
N GLU A 7 6.52 -2.27 -20.47
CA GLU A 7 5.60 -2.33 -19.31
C GLU A 7 5.23 -3.78 -18.95
N ASN A 8 5.06 -4.64 -19.96
CA ASN A 8 4.75 -6.07 -19.76
C ASN A 8 5.98 -6.86 -19.30
N GLU A 9 7.19 -6.36 -19.56
CA GLU A 9 8.42 -7.03 -19.19
C GLU A 9 8.69 -6.91 -17.69
N TRP A 10 8.53 -5.72 -17.10
CA TRP A 10 8.72 -5.52 -15.66
C TRP A 10 7.73 -6.32 -14.81
N THR A 11 6.45 -6.29 -15.20
CA THR A 11 5.40 -7.06 -14.53
C THR A 11 5.73 -8.55 -14.55
N ARG A 12 6.06 -9.08 -15.74
CA ARG A 12 6.47 -10.48 -15.91
C ARG A 12 7.69 -10.83 -15.05
N GLN A 13 8.73 -9.99 -15.05
CA GLN A 13 9.94 -10.26 -14.27
C GLN A 13 9.65 -10.32 -12.76
N LEU A 14 8.84 -9.40 -12.23
CA LEU A 14 8.44 -9.42 -10.82
C LEU A 14 7.49 -10.57 -10.48
N ASP A 15 6.69 -11.05 -11.42
CA ASP A 15 5.79 -12.20 -11.22
C ASP A 15 6.53 -13.54 -11.26
N GLU A 16 7.54 -13.67 -12.13
CA GLU A 16 8.36 -14.87 -12.27
C GLU A 16 9.43 -14.99 -11.18
N ALA A 17 9.79 -13.88 -10.52
CA ALA A 17 10.74 -13.87 -9.42
C ALA A 17 10.16 -14.55 -8.16
N THR A 18 10.75 -15.69 -7.79
CA THR A 18 10.25 -16.56 -6.69
C THR A 18 11.01 -16.38 -5.38
N GLY A 19 12.08 -15.59 -5.36
CA GLY A 19 12.90 -15.39 -4.17
C GLY A 19 13.68 -14.08 -4.16
N THR A 20 14.19 -13.73 -2.97
CA THR A 20 14.89 -12.46 -2.69
C THR A 20 16.03 -12.18 -3.66
N ASN A 21 16.85 -13.20 -3.98
CA ASN A 21 17.99 -13.05 -4.89
C ASN A 21 17.60 -12.70 -6.33
N GLN A 22 16.34 -12.93 -6.71
CA GLN A 22 15.79 -12.54 -8.01
C GLN A 22 15.07 -11.19 -7.91
N LEU A 23 14.24 -11.00 -6.88
CA LEU A 23 13.46 -9.77 -6.69
C LEU A 23 14.35 -8.54 -6.47
N LEU A 24 15.42 -8.67 -5.68
CA LEU A 24 16.27 -7.54 -5.31
C LEU A 24 16.92 -6.84 -6.52
N PRO A 25 17.66 -7.53 -7.41
CA PRO A 25 18.25 -6.87 -8.57
C PRO A 25 17.19 -6.29 -9.51
N ILE A 26 16.02 -6.93 -9.65
CA ILE A 26 14.92 -6.41 -10.48
C ILE A 26 14.41 -5.08 -9.91
N LEU A 27 14.17 -4.99 -8.58
CA LEU A 27 13.70 -3.76 -7.96
C LEU A 27 14.75 -2.64 -7.99
N GLN A 28 16.03 -2.98 -7.86
CA GLN A 28 17.13 -2.04 -8.00
C GLN A 28 17.20 -1.44 -9.40
N ASP A 29 17.10 -2.29 -10.42
CA ASP A 29 17.09 -1.86 -11.81
C ASP A 29 15.83 -1.05 -12.14
N LEU A 30 14.66 -1.49 -11.67
CA LEU A 30 13.40 -0.77 -11.78
C LEU A 30 13.48 0.63 -11.17
N ALA A 31 14.03 0.76 -9.96
CA ALA A 31 14.17 2.04 -9.27
C ALA A 31 15.11 3.03 -9.97
N SER A 32 16.00 2.53 -10.85
CA SER A 32 16.89 3.36 -11.67
C SER A 32 16.25 3.88 -12.96
N GLN A 33 15.06 3.39 -13.30
CA GLN A 33 14.31 3.87 -14.46
C GLN A 33 13.64 5.22 -14.17
N GLU A 34 13.27 5.95 -15.22
CA GLU A 34 12.64 7.28 -15.08
C GLU A 34 11.12 7.22 -14.93
N ASP A 35 10.46 6.38 -15.74
CA ASP A 35 9.00 6.23 -15.78
C ASP A 35 8.66 4.80 -16.23
N VAL A 36 8.14 3.99 -15.30
CA VAL A 36 7.63 2.64 -15.59
C VAL A 36 6.17 2.58 -15.18
N ARG A 37 5.29 2.42 -16.17
CA ARG A 37 3.84 2.42 -15.98
C ARG A 37 3.27 1.03 -15.75
N GLY A 38 2.09 0.96 -15.14
CA GLY A 38 1.36 -0.30 -14.96
C GLY A 38 1.95 -1.23 -13.89
N ILE A 39 2.96 -0.79 -13.14
CA ILE A 39 3.71 -1.62 -12.18
C ILE A 39 3.43 -1.25 -10.71
N ALA A 40 2.66 -0.18 -10.48
CA ALA A 40 2.47 0.38 -9.15
C ALA A 40 1.85 -0.66 -8.21
N ARG A 41 0.85 -1.40 -8.69
CA ARG A 41 0.19 -2.45 -7.89
C ARG A 41 1.15 -3.53 -7.42
N ARG A 42 2.07 -3.98 -8.28
CA ARG A 42 3.03 -5.05 -7.96
C ARG A 42 4.05 -4.58 -6.92
N CYS A 43 4.55 -3.35 -7.04
CA CYS A 43 5.45 -2.78 -6.04
C CYS A 43 4.77 -2.59 -4.67
N LEU A 44 3.47 -2.21 -4.64
CA LEU A 44 2.71 -2.08 -3.39
C LEU A 44 2.57 -3.41 -2.62
N GLU A 45 2.49 -4.52 -3.35
CA GLU A 45 2.49 -5.87 -2.77
C GLU A 45 3.80 -6.19 -2.05
N LEU A 46 4.92 -5.79 -2.64
CA LEU A 46 6.26 -6.05 -2.13
C LEU A 46 6.61 -5.24 -0.88
N LEU A 47 5.83 -4.21 -0.54
CA LEU A 47 5.93 -3.50 0.74
C LEU A 47 5.60 -4.40 1.95
N ALA A 48 4.87 -5.49 1.77
CA ALA A 48 4.62 -6.48 2.83
C ALA A 48 5.61 -7.65 2.83
N HIS A 49 6.66 -7.60 2.01
CA HIS A 49 7.61 -8.70 1.90
C HIS A 49 8.38 -8.92 3.22
N LYS A 50 8.68 -10.18 3.55
CA LYS A 50 9.36 -10.56 4.81
C LYS A 50 10.76 -9.93 4.93
N GLU A 51 11.48 -9.86 3.83
CA GLU A 51 12.82 -9.28 3.77
C GLU A 51 12.75 -7.76 3.69
N SER A 52 13.43 -7.06 4.61
CA SER A 52 13.40 -5.60 4.68
C SER A 52 14.00 -4.93 3.45
N GLU A 53 15.02 -5.51 2.85
CA GLU A 53 15.68 -4.95 1.67
C GLU A 53 14.72 -4.87 0.46
N ILE A 54 13.88 -5.90 0.27
CA ILE A 54 12.84 -5.89 -0.76
C ILE A 54 11.83 -4.77 -0.51
N ARG A 55 11.43 -4.56 0.75
CA ARG A 55 10.51 -3.47 1.10
C ARG A 55 11.10 -2.09 0.80
N VAL A 56 12.38 -1.89 1.14
CA VAL A 56 13.09 -0.64 0.88
C VAL A 56 13.14 -0.35 -0.61
N TRP A 57 13.53 -1.32 -1.44
CA TRP A 57 13.61 -1.12 -2.88
C TRP A 57 12.25 -1.04 -3.56
N ALA A 58 11.22 -1.70 -3.03
CA ALA A 58 9.84 -1.51 -3.50
C ALA A 58 9.34 -0.08 -3.23
N ALA A 59 9.64 0.47 -2.05
CA ALA A 59 9.33 1.86 -1.72
C ALA A 59 10.12 2.86 -2.58
N GLU A 60 11.42 2.59 -2.81
CA GLU A 60 12.26 3.40 -3.70
C GLU A 60 11.69 3.39 -5.13
N ALA A 61 11.35 2.21 -5.67
CA ALA A 61 10.74 2.11 -6.99
C ALA A 61 9.41 2.86 -7.06
N LEU A 62 8.56 2.78 -6.01
CA LEU A 62 7.34 3.57 -5.91
C LEU A 62 7.62 5.07 -5.87
N GLU A 63 8.70 5.51 -5.24
CA GLU A 63 9.05 6.92 -5.22
C GLU A 63 9.56 7.40 -6.59
N SER A 64 10.56 6.72 -7.14
CA SER A 64 11.37 7.18 -8.25
C SER A 64 10.78 6.87 -9.63
N ALA A 65 10.39 5.62 -9.89
CA ALA A 65 10.21 5.10 -11.24
C ALA A 65 8.78 4.62 -11.54
N ALA A 66 8.17 3.90 -10.60
CA ALA A 66 6.84 3.34 -10.78
C ALA A 66 5.80 4.46 -10.83
N ARG A 67 5.03 4.46 -11.93
CA ARG A 67 3.94 5.40 -12.16
C ARG A 67 2.66 4.61 -12.38
N PRO A 68 1.60 4.92 -11.62
CA PRO A 68 0.32 4.33 -11.90
C PRO A 68 -0.26 4.97 -13.15
N ASP A 69 -1.02 4.20 -13.93
CA ASP A 69 -1.81 4.72 -15.03
C ASP A 69 -3.31 4.74 -14.71
N ALA A 70 -4.12 5.28 -15.63
CA ALA A 70 -5.56 5.37 -15.45
C ALA A 70 -6.24 3.99 -15.39
N VAL A 71 -5.68 2.95 -16.03
CA VAL A 71 -6.29 1.62 -16.04
C VAL A 71 -6.11 0.89 -14.71
N GLU A 72 -5.05 1.20 -13.96
CA GLU A 72 -4.83 0.71 -12.59
C GLU A 72 -5.78 1.31 -11.54
N THR A 73 -6.56 2.35 -11.87
CA THR A 73 -7.44 3.07 -10.92
C THR A 73 -8.37 2.13 -10.15
N GLU A 74 -9.07 1.25 -10.86
CA GLU A 74 -10.05 0.35 -10.25
C GLU A 74 -9.36 -0.66 -9.32
N GLU A 75 -8.25 -1.23 -9.76
CA GLU A 75 -7.49 -2.20 -8.99
C GLU A 75 -6.91 -1.58 -7.71
N LEU A 76 -6.28 -0.41 -7.82
CA LEU A 76 -5.71 0.30 -6.67
C LEU A 76 -6.79 0.77 -5.68
N THR A 77 -7.99 1.11 -6.19
CA THR A 77 -9.15 1.46 -5.36
C THR A 77 -9.63 0.26 -4.55
N GLN A 78 -9.77 -0.91 -5.20
CA GLN A 78 -10.17 -2.15 -4.54
C GLN A 78 -9.11 -2.61 -3.54
N TRP A 79 -7.83 -2.49 -3.91
CA TRP A 79 -6.70 -2.79 -3.02
C TRP A 79 -6.75 -1.93 -1.75
N LEU A 80 -6.90 -0.61 -1.90
CA LEU A 80 -7.00 0.30 -0.76
C LEU A 80 -8.18 -0.04 0.15
N ALA A 81 -9.33 -0.41 -0.42
CA ALA A 81 -10.49 -0.84 0.36
C ALA A 81 -10.19 -2.10 1.18
N GLY A 82 -9.51 -3.08 0.58
CA GLY A 82 -9.08 -4.31 1.27
C GLY A 82 -8.08 -4.04 2.40
N LEU A 83 -7.12 -3.13 2.20
CA LEU A 83 -6.19 -2.72 3.26
C LEU A 83 -6.91 -2.02 4.42
N LEU A 84 -7.93 -1.21 4.13
CA LEU A 84 -8.76 -0.57 5.16
C LEU A 84 -9.60 -1.57 5.96
N ASP A 85 -10.04 -2.67 5.34
CA ASP A 85 -10.74 -3.74 6.04
C ASP A 85 -9.79 -4.51 6.97
N GLN A 86 -8.55 -4.77 6.52
CA GLN A 86 -7.49 -5.33 7.37
C GLN A 86 -7.15 -4.40 8.54
N GLN A 87 -7.05 -3.11 8.28
CA GLN A 87 -6.79 -2.09 9.30
C GLN A 87 -7.89 -2.09 10.36
N ALA A 88 -9.16 -2.12 9.95
CA ALA A 88 -10.29 -2.17 10.87
C ALA A 88 -10.31 -3.47 11.72
N ALA A 89 -9.82 -4.59 11.17
CA ALA A 89 -9.72 -5.84 11.89
C ALA A 89 -8.67 -5.78 13.01
N VAL A 90 -7.51 -5.16 12.76
CA VAL A 90 -6.43 -5.07 13.75
C VAL A 90 -6.65 -4.00 14.83
N THR A 91 -7.48 -2.99 14.57
CA THR A 91 -7.83 -1.95 15.57
C THR A 91 -9.08 -2.27 16.39
N LYS A 92 -9.84 -3.32 16.03
CA LYS A 92 -11.07 -3.69 16.73
C LYS A 92 -10.77 -4.19 18.15
N LYS A 93 -11.28 -3.47 19.14
CA LYS A 93 -11.22 -3.94 20.54
C LYS A 93 -12.06 -5.20 20.71
N PRO A 94 -11.54 -6.24 21.37
CA PRO A 94 -12.36 -7.39 21.75
C PRO A 94 -13.49 -6.94 22.68
N PHE A 95 -14.70 -7.43 22.42
CA PHE A 95 -15.85 -7.18 23.26
C PHE A 95 -15.67 -7.88 24.61
N VAL A 96 -15.82 -7.14 25.71
CA VAL A 96 -15.72 -7.66 27.07
C VAL A 96 -17.10 -7.60 27.72
N TRP A 97 -17.61 -8.75 28.17
CA TRP A 97 -18.90 -8.83 28.87
C TRP A 97 -18.84 -8.13 30.24
N PRO A 98 -19.84 -7.31 30.61
CA PRO A 98 -19.86 -6.67 31.93
C PRO A 98 -19.89 -7.70 33.06
N GLY A 99 -18.86 -7.69 33.92
CA GLY A 99 -18.72 -8.62 35.06
C GLY A 99 -17.89 -9.87 34.78
N ALA A 100 -17.38 -10.07 33.56
CA ALA A 100 -16.33 -11.04 33.31
C ALA A 100 -14.99 -10.50 33.82
N GLU A 101 -14.20 -11.33 34.51
CA GLU A 101 -12.81 -11.02 34.83
C GLU A 101 -12.09 -10.70 33.52
N LYS A 102 -11.46 -9.52 33.43
CA LYS A 102 -10.73 -9.11 32.22
C LYS A 102 -9.67 -10.20 31.96
N PRO A 103 -9.73 -10.93 30.84
CA PRO A 103 -8.68 -11.90 30.53
C PRO A 103 -7.34 -11.17 30.58
N ALA A 104 -6.30 -11.82 31.10
CA ALA A 104 -4.95 -11.29 31.01
C ALA A 104 -4.69 -10.94 29.54
N GLU A 105 -4.46 -9.65 29.27
CA GLU A 105 -4.25 -9.17 27.91
C GLU A 105 -3.04 -9.94 27.34
N PRO A 106 -3.21 -10.72 26.26
CA PRO A 106 -2.09 -11.45 25.70
C PRO A 106 -1.01 -10.43 25.38
N ALA A 107 0.23 -10.71 25.80
CA ALA A 107 1.34 -9.81 25.53
C ALA A 107 1.43 -9.57 24.01
N LYS A 108 1.33 -8.30 23.61
CA LYS A 108 1.55 -7.87 22.22
C LYS A 108 2.87 -8.47 21.75
N LYS A 109 2.85 -9.17 20.62
CA LYS A 109 4.07 -9.74 20.08
C LYS A 109 4.73 -8.73 19.13
N PRO A 110 6.07 -8.72 19.01
CA PRO A 110 6.76 -7.84 18.06
C PRO A 110 6.32 -8.03 16.59
N GLU A 111 5.88 -9.24 16.23
CA GLU A 111 5.31 -9.57 14.92
C GLU A 111 4.01 -8.79 14.62
N ASP A 112 3.21 -8.48 15.65
CA ASP A 112 1.99 -7.68 15.50
C ASP A 112 2.32 -6.22 15.18
N ASP A 113 3.34 -5.65 15.84
CA ASP A 113 3.75 -4.26 15.61
C ASP A 113 4.41 -4.10 14.23
N LEU A 114 5.19 -5.08 13.77
CA LEU A 114 5.72 -5.08 12.39
C LEU A 114 4.58 -5.14 11.37
N ALA A 115 3.63 -6.07 11.53
CA ALA A 115 2.50 -6.20 10.61
C ALA A 115 1.68 -4.90 10.50
N ILE A 116 1.45 -4.22 11.63
CA ILE A 116 0.78 -2.90 11.67
C ILE A 116 1.59 -1.86 10.88
N SER A 117 2.91 -1.82 11.05
CA SER A 117 3.78 -0.89 10.32
C SER A 117 3.72 -1.14 8.81
N LEU A 118 3.80 -2.40 8.38
CA LEU A 118 3.74 -2.76 6.95
C LEU A 118 2.40 -2.37 6.33
N LEU A 119 1.30 -2.60 7.04
CA LEU A 119 -0.03 -2.20 6.61
C LEU A 119 -0.15 -0.67 6.48
N ALA A 120 0.43 0.08 7.42
CA ALA A 120 0.46 1.54 7.35
C ALA A 120 1.22 2.06 6.12
N ASP A 121 2.38 1.47 5.82
CA ASP A 121 3.16 1.80 4.61
C ASP A 121 2.37 1.51 3.34
N GLN A 122 1.68 0.36 3.27
CA GLN A 122 0.84 0.00 2.13
C GLN A 122 -0.33 0.98 1.94
N LEU A 123 -1.00 1.39 3.01
CA LEU A 123 -2.05 2.41 2.94
C LEU A 123 -1.51 3.76 2.43
N TYR A 124 -0.36 4.19 2.96
CA TYR A 124 0.28 5.45 2.58
C TYR A 124 0.67 5.47 1.10
N TRP A 125 1.33 4.41 0.64
CA TRP A 125 1.80 4.32 -0.74
C TRP A 125 0.65 4.11 -1.73
N THR A 126 -0.36 3.31 -1.38
CA THR A 126 -1.54 3.13 -2.24
C THR A 126 -2.28 4.45 -2.44
N ALA A 127 -2.48 5.23 -1.36
CA ALA A 127 -3.06 6.56 -1.45
C ALA A 127 -2.20 7.49 -2.34
N THR A 128 -0.87 7.40 -2.21
CA THR A 128 0.07 8.17 -3.03
C THR A 128 -0.04 7.84 -4.51
N MET A 129 -0.13 6.55 -4.87
CA MET A 129 -0.29 6.12 -6.26
C MET A 129 -1.62 6.63 -6.84
N LEU A 130 -2.73 6.44 -6.13
CA LEU A 130 -4.04 6.96 -6.58
C LEU A 130 -4.00 8.47 -6.82
N GLY A 131 -3.36 9.24 -5.95
CA GLY A 131 -3.22 10.69 -6.14
C GLY A 131 -2.22 11.11 -7.23
N ARG A 132 -1.36 10.20 -7.73
CA ARG A 132 -0.49 10.44 -8.89
C ARG A 132 -1.21 10.23 -10.22
N ILE A 133 -2.26 9.41 -10.26
CA ILE A 133 -3.13 9.26 -11.44
C ILE A 133 -3.88 10.58 -11.70
N GLY A 134 -4.30 11.29 -10.65
CA GLY A 134 -5.00 12.56 -10.77
C GLY A 134 -6.49 12.39 -11.07
N PRO A 135 -7.13 13.26 -11.88
CA PRO A 135 -8.58 13.26 -12.12
C PRO A 135 -9.15 11.95 -12.65
N ASP A 136 -8.36 11.17 -13.38
CA ASP A 136 -8.78 9.86 -13.89
C ASP A 136 -9.07 8.87 -12.74
N ALA A 137 -8.54 9.11 -11.54
CA ALA A 137 -8.83 8.36 -10.33
C ALA A 137 -9.99 8.92 -9.49
N ALA A 138 -10.92 9.68 -10.08
CA ALA A 138 -12.08 10.24 -9.37
C ALA A 138 -12.94 9.19 -8.64
N SER A 139 -13.00 7.96 -9.14
CA SER A 139 -13.70 6.85 -8.48
C SER A 139 -13.10 6.47 -7.11
N ALA A 140 -11.81 6.74 -6.89
CA ALA A 140 -11.10 6.46 -5.65
C ALA A 140 -11.38 7.46 -4.52
N VAL A 141 -12.07 8.57 -4.80
CA VAL A 141 -12.32 9.65 -3.81
C VAL A 141 -13.04 9.12 -2.56
N SER A 142 -13.99 8.20 -2.74
CA SER A 142 -14.76 7.63 -1.63
C SER A 142 -13.90 6.78 -0.68
N VAL A 143 -12.99 5.97 -1.22
CA VAL A 143 -12.09 5.13 -0.42
C VAL A 143 -10.97 5.95 0.22
N LEU A 144 -10.46 6.97 -0.46
CA LEU A 144 -9.49 7.92 0.13
C LEU A 144 -10.12 8.71 1.29
N ALA A 145 -11.40 9.10 1.17
CA ALA A 145 -12.12 9.73 2.27
C ALA A 145 -12.32 8.79 3.46
N ARG A 146 -12.45 7.48 3.23
CA ARG A 146 -12.50 6.47 4.29
C ARG A 146 -11.15 6.36 5.02
N LEU A 147 -10.03 6.36 4.30
CA LEU A 147 -8.69 6.39 4.90
C LEU A 147 -8.44 7.69 5.67
N GLU A 148 -8.84 8.85 5.13
CA GLU A 148 -8.72 10.16 5.80
C GLU A 148 -9.35 10.16 7.19
N LYS A 149 -10.52 9.51 7.38
CA LYS A 149 -11.20 9.44 8.68
C LYS A 149 -10.40 8.76 9.78
N LEU A 150 -9.37 7.96 9.45
CA LEU A 150 -8.53 7.33 10.47
C LEU A 150 -7.75 8.35 11.31
N SER A 151 -7.56 9.59 10.83
CA SER A 151 -6.92 10.64 11.64
C SER A 151 -7.71 11.00 12.89
N GLU A 152 -9.01 10.70 12.92
CA GLU A 152 -9.90 10.98 14.06
C GLU A 152 -9.94 9.83 15.07
N ASP A 153 -9.48 8.63 14.69
CA ASP A 153 -9.47 7.46 15.57
C ASP A 153 -8.16 7.38 16.36
N VAL A 154 -8.26 7.55 17.68
CA VAL A 154 -7.14 7.44 18.62
C VAL A 154 -6.50 6.05 18.63
N ASN A 155 -7.25 5.00 18.26
CA ASN A 155 -6.74 3.62 18.17
C ASN A 155 -6.06 3.34 16.82
N ALA A 156 -6.20 4.25 15.84
CA ALA A 156 -5.59 4.14 14.52
C ALA A 156 -4.32 4.99 14.39
N LYS A 157 -3.67 5.37 15.51
CA LYS A 157 -2.46 6.21 15.52
C LYS A 157 -1.36 5.75 14.54
N PRO A 158 -1.05 4.45 14.39
CA PRO A 158 -0.05 4.00 13.41
C PRO A 158 -0.39 4.34 11.95
N PHE A 159 -1.66 4.64 11.64
CA PHE A 159 -2.16 4.90 10.30
C PHE A 159 -2.39 6.40 10.03
N HIS A 160 -2.08 7.29 10.99
CA HIS A 160 -2.35 8.73 10.87
C HIS A 160 -1.60 9.40 9.72
N ASP A 161 -0.36 8.98 9.43
CA ASP A 161 0.40 9.51 8.30
C ASP A 161 -0.23 9.11 6.96
N ALA A 162 -0.71 7.87 6.84
CA ALA A 162 -1.49 7.43 5.68
C ALA A 162 -2.80 8.21 5.53
N ALA A 163 -3.50 8.50 6.64
CA ALA A 163 -4.70 9.32 6.65
C ALA A 163 -4.44 10.77 6.18
N ALA A 164 -3.37 11.39 6.69
CA ALA A 164 -2.94 12.71 6.27
C ALA A 164 -2.58 12.73 4.77
N ARG A 165 -1.90 11.68 4.29
CA ARG A 165 -1.59 11.52 2.87
C ARG A 165 -2.84 11.40 2.01
N ALA A 166 -3.81 10.59 2.44
CA ALA A 166 -5.06 10.40 1.72
C ALA A 166 -5.83 11.71 1.53
N LYS A 167 -5.85 12.59 2.52
CA LYS A 167 -6.45 13.94 2.41
C LYS A 167 -5.83 14.75 1.25
N VAL A 168 -4.50 14.76 1.16
CA VAL A 168 -3.78 15.47 0.10
C VAL A 168 -4.07 14.83 -1.27
N MET A 169 -4.00 13.51 -1.35
CA MET A 169 -4.19 12.76 -2.60
C MET A 169 -5.64 12.81 -3.10
N ARG A 170 -6.62 12.82 -2.20
CA ARG A 170 -8.04 12.99 -2.54
C ARG A 170 -8.29 14.30 -3.27
N THR A 171 -7.65 15.39 -2.82
CA THR A 171 -7.74 16.70 -3.49
C THR A 171 -7.22 16.61 -4.93
N ARG A 172 -6.14 15.86 -5.17
CA ARG A 172 -5.57 15.66 -6.52
C ARG A 172 -6.45 14.83 -7.44
N CYS A 173 -7.29 13.95 -6.90
CA CYS A 173 -8.25 13.17 -7.69
C CYS A 173 -9.48 13.99 -8.12
N THR A 174 -9.62 15.21 -7.60
CA THR A 174 -10.79 16.08 -7.84
C THR A 174 -10.43 17.45 -8.43
N ALA A 175 -9.14 17.75 -8.58
CA ALA A 175 -8.63 19.03 -9.06
C ALA A 175 -8.29 18.96 -10.55
#